data_AF-A0A7K4H7S6-F1
#
_entry.id   AF-A0A7K4H7S6-F1
#
_cell.length_a   1.000
_cell.length_b   1.000
_cell.length_c   1.000
_cell.angle_alpha   90.00
_cell.angle_beta   90.00
_cell.angle_gamma   90.00
#
_symmetry.space_group_name_H-M   'P 1'
#
loop_
_entity.id
_entity.type
_entity.pdbx_description
1 polymer ?
#
loop_
_entity_poly.entity_id
_entity_poly.type
_entity_poly.pdbx_seq_one_letter_code
_entity_poly.pdbx_strand_id
1 'polypeptide(L)'
;MKESIYDNMTKSEKEVANVLKEMGIKWKYEQPIFVWDENKRPRVWAPDFYLVPFGIYVEVCGSEDFDYSYRRKIFDSNGYRVIFLHLYKDDNK
;
A
#
# COMPACT_ATOMS: atom_id res chain seq x y z
N MET A 1 5.14 5.40 26.98
CA MET A 1 5.44 6.04 25.68
C MET A 1 4.28 5.74 24.76
N LYS A 2 3.86 6.70 23.92
CA LYS A 2 2.86 6.41 22.87
C LYS A 2 3.58 5.59 21.79
N GLU A 3 3.05 4.42 21.46
CA GLU A 3 3.53 3.64 20.32
C GLU A 3 3.43 4.49 19.05
N SER A 4 4.50 4.46 18.25
CA SER A 4 4.57 5.17 16.99
C SER A 4 3.99 4.30 15.90
N ILE A 5 3.22 4.86 14.97
CA ILE A 5 2.71 4.10 13.81
C ILE A 5 3.84 3.50 12.97
N TYR A 6 5.03 4.11 13.01
CA TYR A 6 6.22 3.62 12.34
C TYR A 6 6.74 2.31 12.95
N ASP A 7 6.40 1.98 14.19
CA ASP A 7 6.87 0.76 14.84
C ASP A 7 6.29 -0.51 14.18
N ASN A 8 5.11 -0.39 13.53
CA ASN A 8 4.43 -1.47 12.83
C ASN A 8 4.84 -1.63 11.36
N MET A 9 5.62 -0.69 10.82
CA MET A 9 5.98 -0.66 9.41
C MET A 9 7.18 -1.56 9.09
N THR A 10 7.15 -2.19 7.90
CA THR A 10 8.35 -2.81 7.32
C THR A 10 9.42 -1.76 7.02
N LYS A 11 10.68 -2.20 6.77
CA LYS A 11 11.77 -1.29 6.39
C LYS A 11 11.40 -0.46 5.15
N SER A 12 10.78 -1.10 4.16
CA SER A 12 10.41 -0.46 2.90
C SER A 12 9.25 0.50 3.05
N GLU A 13 8.24 0.17 3.86
CA GLU A 13 7.19 1.12 4.23
C GLU A 13 7.76 2.35 4.94
N LYS A 14 8.76 2.19 5.83
CA LYS A 14 9.43 3.33 6.47
C LYS A 14 10.13 4.23 5.46
N GLU A 15 10.81 3.66 4.48
CA GLU A 15 11.47 4.42 3.41
C GLU A 15 10.43 5.21 2.59
N VAL A 16 9.32 4.58 2.20
CA VAL A 16 8.21 5.26 1.51
C VAL A 16 7.61 6.37 2.38
N ALA A 17 7.35 6.09 3.66
CA ALA A 17 6.79 7.07 4.60
C ALA A 17 7.71 8.30 4.77
N ASN A 18 9.02 8.09 4.76
CA ASN A 18 10.01 9.17 4.81
C ASN A 18 9.99 10.01 3.53
N VAL A 19 10.00 9.39 2.35
CA VAL A 19 9.90 10.12 1.07
C VAL A 19 8.62 10.94 1.00
N LEU A 20 7.47 10.35 1.36
CA LEU A 20 6.19 11.09 1.38
C LEU A 20 6.23 12.27 2.35
N LYS A 21 6.89 12.11 3.51
CA LYS A 21 7.10 13.19 4.50
C LYS A 21 7.99 14.30 3.94
N GLU A 22 9.11 13.97 3.30
CA GLU A 22 10.01 14.94 2.66
C GLU A 22 9.32 15.73 1.55
N MET A 23 8.43 15.07 0.80
CA MET A 23 7.60 15.70 -0.23
C MET A 23 6.42 16.52 0.35
N GLY A 24 6.19 16.50 1.67
CA GLY A 24 5.06 17.16 2.31
C GLY A 24 3.70 16.53 1.99
N ILE A 25 3.66 15.29 1.52
CA ILE A 25 2.44 14.57 1.18
C ILE A 25 1.83 13.98 2.46
N LYS A 26 0.60 14.38 2.78
CA LYS A 26 -0.16 13.82 3.90
C LYS A 26 -0.69 12.43 3.53
N TRP A 27 -0.48 11.47 4.42
CA TRP A 27 -0.94 10.09 4.24
C TRP A 27 -1.59 9.52 5.50
N LYS A 28 -2.37 8.46 5.33
CA LYS A 28 -2.86 7.59 6.42
C LYS A 28 -2.30 6.19 6.21
N TYR A 29 -1.81 5.58 7.29
CA TYR A 29 -1.31 4.21 7.27
C TYR A 29 -2.48 3.23 7.36
N GLU A 30 -2.45 2.17 6.55
CA GLU A 30 -3.40 1.04 6.58
C GLU A 30 -4.87 1.48 6.63
N GLN A 31 -5.26 2.49 5.85
CA GLN A 31 -6.66 2.93 5.82
C GLN A 31 -7.54 1.80 5.25
N PRO A 32 -8.48 1.25 6.03
CA PRO A 32 -9.28 0.13 5.58
C PRO A 32 -10.22 0.55 4.45
N ILE A 33 -10.37 -0.35 3.49
CA ILE A 33 -11.28 -0.23 2.36
C ILE A 33 -12.09 -1.50 2.18
N PHE A 34 -13.28 -1.32 1.62
CA PHE A 34 -14.17 -2.41 1.30
C PHE A 34 -14.01 -2.80 -0.17
N VAL A 35 -13.76 -4.08 -0.43
CA VAL A 35 -13.67 -4.64 -1.78
C VAL A 35 -14.60 -5.84 -1.92
N TRP A 36 -15.07 -6.06 -3.13
CA TRP A 36 -15.70 -7.30 -3.56
C TRP A 36 -14.66 -8.18 -4.24
N ASP A 37 -14.46 -9.39 -3.75
CA ASP A 37 -13.58 -10.38 -4.39
C ASP A 37 -14.21 -10.94 -5.69
N GLU A 38 -13.49 -11.80 -6.40
CA GLU A 38 -13.95 -12.41 -7.65
C GLU A 38 -15.21 -13.26 -7.51
N ASN A 39 -15.52 -13.70 -6.29
CA ASN A 39 -16.73 -14.44 -5.96
C ASN A 39 -17.86 -13.53 -5.44
N LYS A 40 -17.73 -12.21 -5.60
CA LYS A 40 -18.64 -11.17 -5.09
C LYS A 40 -18.83 -11.25 -3.57
N ARG A 41 -17.81 -11.72 -2.84
CA ARG A 41 -17.84 -11.74 -1.39
C ARG A 41 -17.20 -10.44 -0.86
N PRO A 42 -17.77 -9.85 0.19
CA PRO A 42 -17.21 -8.64 0.78
C PRO A 42 -15.93 -8.94 1.56
N ARG A 43 -14.94 -8.07 1.44
CA ARG A 43 -13.66 -8.10 2.16
C ARG A 43 -13.30 -6.72 2.66
N VAL A 44 -12.54 -6.68 3.75
CA VAL A 44 -11.86 -5.48 4.21
C VAL A 44 -10.38 -5.68 3.95
N TRP A 45 -9.79 -4.80 3.14
CA TRP A 45 -8.36 -4.75 2.87
C TRP A 45 -7.80 -3.44 3.42
N ALA A 46 -6.50 -3.42 3.73
CA ALA A 46 -5.79 -2.23 4.17
C ALA A 46 -4.53 -2.09 3.30
N PRO A 47 -4.54 -1.23 2.27
CA PRO A 47 -3.33 -0.83 1.56
C PRO A 47 -2.44 0.00 2.48
N ASP A 48 -1.13 -0.08 2.28
CA ASP A 48 -0.14 0.49 3.23
C ASP A 48 -0.33 1.99 3.43
N PHE A 49 -0.54 2.76 2.36
CA PHE A 49 -0.75 4.20 2.46
C PHE A 49 -1.95 4.68 1.67
N TYR A 50 -2.69 5.63 2.24
CA TYR A 50 -3.66 6.45 1.52
C TYR A 50 -3.17 7.90 1.45
N LEU A 51 -2.87 8.38 0.25
CA LEU A 51 -2.41 9.74 -0.01
C LEU A 51 -3.61 10.69 -0.02
N VAL A 52 -3.84 11.35 1.10
CA VAL A 52 -5.05 12.15 1.37
C VAL A 52 -5.33 13.21 0.31
N PRO A 53 -4.34 13.99 -0.18
CA PRO A 53 -4.61 15.04 -1.17
C PRO A 53 -5.04 14.52 -2.55
N PHE A 54 -4.71 13.27 -2.87
CA PHE A 54 -4.87 12.72 -4.22
C PHE A 54 -5.98 11.68 -4.32
N GLY A 55 -6.43 11.13 -3.18
CA GLY A 55 -7.37 10.01 -3.19
C GLY A 55 -6.77 8.75 -3.83
N ILE A 56 -5.46 8.55 -3.68
CA ILE A 56 -4.70 7.44 -4.25
C ILE A 56 -4.14 6.59 -3.11
N TYR A 57 -4.18 5.27 -3.28
CA TYR A 57 -3.52 4.33 -2.38
C TYR A 57 -2.14 3.94 -2.91
N VAL A 58 -1.26 3.55 -2.01
CA VAL A 58 0.05 2.96 -2.32
C VAL A 58 0.14 1.61 -1.62
N GLU A 59 0.58 0.61 -2.37
CA GLU A 59 0.88 -0.73 -1.88
C GLU A 59 2.38 -1.01 -2.11
N VAL A 60 3.13 -1.22 -1.04
CA VAL A 60 4.56 -1.50 -1.04
C VAL A 60 4.76 -3.00 -1.18
N CYS A 61 5.29 -3.41 -2.33
CA CYS A 61 5.39 -4.81 -2.70
C CYS A 61 6.73 -5.39 -2.22
N GLY A 62 6.71 -6.03 -1.05
CA GLY A 62 7.91 -6.55 -0.38
C GLY A 62 8.21 -8.03 -0.58
N SER A 63 7.30 -8.82 -1.17
CA SER A 63 7.44 -10.27 -1.30
C SER A 63 7.23 -10.75 -2.73
N GLU A 64 8.11 -11.60 -3.26
CA GLU A 64 7.93 -12.19 -4.60
C GLU A 64 6.83 -13.28 -4.61
N ASP A 65 6.55 -13.89 -3.47
CA ASP A 65 5.57 -14.98 -3.34
C ASP A 65 4.12 -14.47 -3.23
N PHE A 66 3.92 -13.15 -3.12
CA PHE A 66 2.60 -12.56 -3.02
C PHE A 66 2.03 -12.22 -4.41
N ASP A 67 0.80 -12.65 -4.67
CA ASP A 67 0.12 -12.38 -5.94
C ASP A 67 -0.41 -10.93 -6.01
N TYR A 68 0.49 -10.00 -6.32
CA TYR A 68 0.14 -8.60 -6.57
C TYR A 68 -0.71 -8.41 -7.84
N SER A 69 -0.69 -9.37 -8.77
CA SER A 69 -1.50 -9.31 -9.99
C SER A 69 -2.99 -9.47 -9.65
N TYR A 70 -3.31 -10.43 -8.78
CA TYR A 70 -4.64 -10.61 -8.22
C TYR A 70 -5.09 -9.39 -7.42
N ARG A 71 -4.22 -8.90 -6.52
CA ARG A 71 -4.53 -7.72 -5.70
C ARG A 71 -4.84 -6.49 -6.55
N ARG A 72 -4.04 -6.24 -7.61
CA ARG A 72 -4.28 -5.17 -8.57
C ARG A 72 -5.63 -5.32 -9.28
N LYS A 73 -5.92 -6.52 -9.80
CA LYS A 73 -7.19 -6.81 -10.47
C LYS A 73 -8.41 -6.51 -9.57
N ILE A 74 -8.33 -6.88 -8.29
CA ILE A 74 -9.41 -6.59 -7.34
C ILE A 74 -9.55 -5.08 -7.10
N PHE A 75 -8.46 -4.33 -6.90
CA PHE A 75 -8.55 -2.87 -6.78
C PHE A 75 -9.17 -2.20 -7.99
N ASP A 76 -8.72 -2.57 -9.20
CA ASP A 76 -9.20 -1.98 -10.45
C ASP A 76 -10.70 -2.26 -10.64
N SER A 77 -11.15 -3.50 -10.41
CA SER A 77 -12.56 -3.88 -10.52
C SER A 77 -13.47 -3.22 -9.47
N ASN A 78 -12.90 -2.78 -8.35
CA ASN A 78 -13.60 -2.03 -7.31
C ASN A 78 -13.44 -0.49 -7.45
N GLY A 79 -12.75 -0.01 -8.49
CA GLY A 79 -12.60 1.43 -8.77
C GLY A 79 -11.58 2.16 -7.91
N TYR A 80 -10.69 1.45 -7.22
CA TYR A 80 -9.62 2.06 -6.41
C TYR A 80 -8.41 2.41 -7.27
N ARG A 81 -7.83 3.59 -7.03
CA ARG A 81 -6.58 4.02 -7.66
C ARG A 81 -5.42 3.63 -6.77
N VAL A 82 -4.59 2.68 -7.21
CA VAL A 82 -3.49 2.14 -6.39
C VAL A 82 -2.19 2.14 -7.17
N ILE A 83 -1.16 2.75 -6.59
CA ILE A 83 0.23 2.64 -7.06
C ILE A 83 0.85 1.45 -6.34
N PHE A 84 1.31 0.46 -7.09
CA PHE A 84 2.11 -0.63 -6.54
C PHE A 84 3.58 -0.27 -6.68
N LEU A 85 4.27 -0.14 -5.55
CA LEU A 85 5.70 0.12 -5.49
C LEU A 85 6.42 -1.20 -5.32
N HIS A 86 6.91 -1.75 -6.43
CA HIS A 86 7.76 -2.93 -6.41
C HIS A 86 9.19 -2.52 -6.03
N LEU A 87 9.71 -3.09 -4.96
CA LEU A 87 11.11 -2.95 -4.62
C LEU A 87 11.91 -3.70 -5.69
N TYR A 88 12.62 -2.94 -6.52
CA TYR A 88 13.65 -3.52 -7.37
C TYR A 88 14.79 -3.98 -6.45
N LYS A 89 15.08 -5.28 -6.42
CA LYS A 89 16.40 -5.72 -6.00
C LYS A 89 17.33 -5.30 -7.13
N ASP A 90 18.21 -4.32 -6.88
CA ASP A 90 19.41 -4.23 -7.70
C ASP A 90 20.11 -5.58 -7.54
N ASP A 91 20.05 -6.41 -8.58
CA ASP A 91 20.97 -7.51 -8.73
C ASP A 91 22.36 -6.86 -8.77
N ASN A 92 23.11 -7.02 -7.68
CA ASN A 92 24.56 -6.83 -7.69
C ASN A 92 25.11 -7.59 -8.91
N LYS A 93 25.38 -6.87 -9.99
CA LYS A 93 26.24 -7.31 -11.09
C LYS A 93 27.66 -6.86 -10.82
#